data_AF-A0A969R2R7-F1
#
_entry.id   AF-A0A969R2R7-F1
#
_cell.length_a   1.000
_cell.length_b   1.000
_cell.length_c   1.000
_cell.angle_alpha   90.00
_cell.angle_beta   90.00
_cell.angle_gamma   90.00
#
_symmetry.space_group_name_H-M   'P 1'
#
loop_
_entity.id
_entity.type
_entity.pdbx_description
1 polymer ?
#
loop_
_entity_poly.entity_id
_entity_poly.type
_entity_poly.pdbx_seq_one_letter_code
_entity_poly.pdbx_strand_id
1 'polypeptide(L)'
;DGFKAFFNKSISELKVEEGAVLVGMLQANTRHNPKRNPDLSFKRRNVVMSQMVKNKFLTQKLYDSLKVLPIKLDYQPILNRDAMASYFKDYLRTIMPKVLEDYKKDDGSAYDIYKDGLKIYTSIDSKMQLMAEASVQEHMSKLQKTFDDHWSGEKWWGDDKWLEDAMRNSDRWKKWLPKA
;
A
#
# COMPACT_ATOMS: atom_id res chain seq x y z
N ASP A 1 -7.40 -5.87 -8.52
CA ASP A 1 -7.38 -4.43 -8.15
C ASP A 1 -6.22 -3.61 -8.69
N GLY A 2 -5.00 -4.14 -8.83
CA GLY A 2 -3.83 -3.34 -9.26
C GLY A 2 -4.00 -2.51 -10.54
N PHE A 3 -4.86 -2.93 -11.48
CA PHE A 3 -5.12 -2.19 -12.72
C PHE A 3 -6.05 -0.98 -12.56
N LYS A 4 -6.97 -1.00 -11.59
CA LYS A 4 -7.82 0.16 -11.26
C LYS A 4 -6.99 1.35 -10.80
N ALA A 5 -5.83 1.08 -10.20
CA ALA A 5 -4.94 2.12 -9.69
C ALA A 5 -4.37 3.06 -10.77
N PHE A 6 -4.35 2.64 -12.05
CA PHE A 6 -3.71 3.42 -13.12
C PHE A 6 -4.68 4.34 -13.89
N PHE A 7 -5.93 3.92 -14.05
CA PHE A 7 -6.93 4.60 -14.87
C PHE A 7 -8.23 4.90 -14.13
N ASN A 8 -8.38 4.44 -12.88
CA ASN A 8 -9.56 4.67 -12.04
C ASN A 8 -10.89 4.29 -12.72
N LYS A 9 -10.86 3.26 -13.56
CA LYS A 9 -12.00 2.76 -14.34
C LYS A 9 -12.20 1.27 -14.13
N SER A 10 -13.42 0.78 -14.34
CA SER A 10 -13.67 -0.65 -14.42
C SER A 10 -13.12 -1.25 -15.73
N ILE A 11 -12.96 -2.57 -15.78
CA ILE A 11 -12.46 -3.28 -16.97
C ILE A 11 -13.37 -3.05 -18.18
N SER A 12 -14.69 -2.94 -17.96
CA SER A 12 -15.67 -2.72 -19.00
C SER A 12 -15.65 -1.30 -19.58
N GLU A 13 -15.07 -0.32 -18.86
CA GLU A 13 -14.99 1.09 -19.26
C GLU A 13 -13.63 1.46 -19.86
N LEU A 14 -12.69 0.51 -19.88
CA LEU A 14 -11.33 0.72 -20.38
C LEU A 14 -11.34 0.85 -21.91
N LYS A 15 -10.70 1.90 -22.41
CA LYS A 15 -10.48 2.07 -23.84
C LYS A 15 -9.40 1.13 -24.35
N VAL A 16 -9.36 0.91 -25.66
CA VAL A 16 -8.40 -0.02 -26.31
C VAL A 16 -6.95 0.35 -25.99
N GLU A 17 -6.60 1.63 -26.06
CA GLU A 17 -5.27 2.13 -25.77
C GLU A 17 -4.87 1.96 -24.29
N GLU A 18 -5.84 2.11 -23.37
CA GLU A 18 -5.63 1.92 -21.94
C GLU A 18 -5.45 0.43 -21.62
N GLY A 19 -6.28 -0.43 -22.20
CA GLY A 19 -6.15 -1.89 -22.10
C GLY A 19 -4.82 -2.40 -22.65
N ALA A 20 -4.35 -1.86 -23.77
CA ALA A 20 -3.05 -2.21 -24.34
C ALA A 20 -1.86 -1.86 -23.42
N VAL A 21 -1.96 -0.79 -22.62
CA VAL A 21 -0.97 -0.46 -21.57
C VAL A 21 -0.96 -1.55 -20.50
N LEU A 22 -2.14 -1.95 -20.01
CA LEU A 22 -2.26 -2.95 -18.95
C LEU A 22 -1.72 -4.31 -19.38
N VAL A 23 -2.07 -4.76 -20.59
CA VAL A 23 -1.56 -6.01 -21.16
C VAL A 23 -0.05 -5.92 -21.40
N GLY A 24 0.44 -4.77 -21.88
CA GLY A 24 1.88 -4.55 -22.08
C GLY A 24 2.69 -4.64 -20.79
N MET A 25 2.09 -4.22 -19.67
CA MET A 25 2.70 -4.25 -18.35
C MET A 25 2.87 -5.68 -17.80
N LEU A 26 1.97 -6.62 -18.15
CA LEU A 26 2.03 -8.01 -17.68
C LEU A 26 3.37 -8.70 -17.95
N GLN A 27 4.07 -8.32 -19.03
CA GLN A 27 5.38 -8.89 -19.33
C GLN A 27 6.46 -8.43 -18.33
N ALA A 28 6.40 -7.18 -17.89
CA ALA A 28 7.37 -6.61 -16.98
C ALA A 28 6.77 -5.42 -16.21
N ASN A 29 6.16 -5.73 -15.07
CA ASN A 29 5.37 -4.81 -14.25
C ASN A 29 6.15 -3.56 -13.82
N THR A 30 7.47 -3.66 -13.65
CA THR A 30 8.33 -2.53 -13.26
C THR A 30 8.81 -1.73 -14.46
N ARG A 31 9.26 -2.41 -15.51
CA ARG A 31 9.88 -1.80 -16.70
C ARG A 31 8.87 -1.06 -17.58
N HIS A 32 7.67 -1.63 -17.73
CA HIS A 32 6.59 -1.07 -18.54
C HIS A 32 5.53 -0.34 -17.73
N ASN A 33 5.83 -0.05 -16.46
CA ASN A 33 4.95 0.74 -15.61
C ASN A 33 4.78 2.15 -16.19
N PRO A 34 3.56 2.60 -16.53
CA PRO A 34 3.35 3.90 -17.15
C PRO A 34 3.65 5.09 -16.22
N LYS A 35 3.59 4.88 -14.90
CA LYS A 35 3.95 5.90 -13.90
C LYS A 35 5.46 6.03 -13.71
N ARG A 36 6.19 4.91 -13.70
CA ARG A 36 7.66 4.94 -13.50
C ARG A 36 8.43 5.19 -14.80
N ASN A 37 7.98 4.57 -15.89
CA ASN A 37 8.68 4.53 -17.18
C ASN A 37 7.69 4.81 -18.34
N PRO A 38 7.21 6.06 -18.48
CA PRO A 38 6.15 6.39 -19.44
C PRO A 38 6.55 6.10 -20.89
N ASP A 39 7.80 6.40 -21.29
CA ASP A 39 8.27 6.17 -22.67
C ASP A 39 8.32 4.69 -23.03
N LEU A 40 8.79 3.85 -22.11
CA LEU A 40 8.86 2.40 -22.31
C LEU A 40 7.45 1.79 -22.31
N SER A 41 6.54 2.32 -21.49
CA SER A 41 5.14 1.90 -21.48
C SER A 41 4.45 2.28 -22.79
N PHE A 42 4.67 3.49 -23.31
CA PHE A 42 4.15 3.96 -24.59
C PHE A 42 4.61 3.09 -25.76
N LYS A 43 5.92 2.81 -25.85
CA LYS A 43 6.46 1.90 -26.87
C LYS A 43 5.83 0.52 -26.77
N ARG A 44 5.69 -0.02 -25.55
CA ARG A 44 5.12 -1.35 -25.34
C ARG A 44 3.63 -1.42 -25.67
N ARG A 45 2.84 -0.41 -25.29
CA ARG A 45 1.43 -0.27 -25.68
C ARG A 45 1.27 -0.35 -27.19
N ASN A 46 2.10 0.36 -27.95
CA ASN A 46 2.03 0.36 -29.41
C ASN A 46 2.39 -1.02 -30.00
N VAL A 47 3.33 -1.75 -29.41
CA VAL A 47 3.62 -3.15 -29.79
C VAL A 47 2.39 -4.03 -29.56
N VAL A 48 1.72 -3.92 -28.42
CA VAL A 48 0.49 -4.68 -28.13
C VAL A 48 -0.60 -4.37 -29.16
N MET A 49 -0.86 -3.08 -29.43
CA MET A 49 -1.86 -2.71 -30.44
C MET A 49 -1.48 -3.20 -31.84
N SER A 50 -0.19 -3.21 -32.20
CA SER A 50 0.26 -3.78 -33.48
C SER A 50 -0.04 -5.29 -33.60
N GLN A 51 0.04 -6.02 -32.49
CA GLN A 51 -0.35 -7.43 -32.45
C GLN A 51 -1.86 -7.60 -32.53
N MET A 52 -2.65 -6.69 -31.97
CA MET A 52 -4.11 -6.69 -32.11
C MET A 52 -4.53 -6.51 -33.58
N VAL A 53 -3.83 -5.64 -34.33
CA VAL A 53 -4.08 -5.48 -35.77
C VAL A 53 -3.78 -6.76 -36.54
N LYS A 54 -2.61 -7.38 -36.29
CA LYS A 54 -2.23 -8.65 -36.94
C LYS A 54 -3.24 -9.76 -36.70
N ASN A 55 -3.82 -9.81 -35.50
CA ASN A 55 -4.83 -10.79 -35.11
C ASN A 55 -6.27 -10.35 -35.44
N LYS A 56 -6.47 -9.28 -36.23
CA LYS A 56 -7.77 -8.77 -36.69
C LYS A 56 -8.73 -8.30 -35.58
N PHE A 57 -8.22 -8.00 -34.39
CA PHE A 57 -9.01 -7.38 -33.30
C PHE A 57 -9.07 -5.85 -33.40
N LEU A 58 -8.20 -5.23 -34.19
CA LEU A 58 -8.14 -3.79 -34.41
C LEU A 58 -7.90 -3.49 -35.89
N THR A 59 -8.55 -2.45 -36.44
CA THR A 59 -8.28 -2.03 -37.83
C THR A 59 -7.02 -1.17 -37.90
N GLN A 60 -6.33 -1.21 -39.03
CA GLN A 60 -5.11 -0.40 -39.25
C GLN A 60 -5.39 1.10 -39.05
N LYS A 61 -6.53 1.59 -39.56
CA LYS A 61 -6.96 2.99 -39.41
C LYS A 61 -7.13 3.41 -37.95
N LEU A 62 -7.71 2.54 -37.10
CA LEU A 62 -7.84 2.81 -35.67
C LEU A 62 -6.46 2.80 -34.99
N TYR A 63 -5.60 1.84 -35.33
CA TYR A 63 -4.25 1.78 -34.78
C TYR A 63 -3.44 3.05 -35.06
N ASP A 64 -3.46 3.54 -36.30
CA ASP A 64 -2.68 4.74 -36.69
C ASP A 64 -3.13 5.98 -35.91
N SER A 65 -4.44 6.10 -35.64
CA SER A 65 -5.00 7.15 -34.79
C SER A 65 -4.60 6.98 -33.31
N LEU A 66 -4.76 5.78 -32.76
CA LEU A 66 -4.51 5.50 -31.34
C LEU A 66 -3.02 5.53 -30.97
N LYS A 67 -2.13 5.18 -31.90
CA LYS A 67 -0.67 5.12 -31.68
C LYS A 67 -0.10 6.47 -31.25
N VAL A 68 -0.66 7.57 -31.74
CA VAL A 68 -0.17 8.94 -31.49
C VAL A 68 -0.68 9.47 -30.14
N LEU A 69 -1.80 8.94 -29.63
CA LEU A 69 -2.40 9.44 -28.40
C LEU A 69 -1.48 9.24 -27.19
N PRO A 70 -1.27 10.26 -26.34
CA PRO A 70 -0.49 10.12 -25.12
C PRO A 70 -1.21 9.23 -24.11
N ILE A 71 -0.45 8.61 -23.20
CA ILE A 71 -1.02 7.88 -22.07
C ILE A 71 -1.46 8.89 -21.01
N LYS A 72 -2.76 9.06 -20.82
CA LYS A 72 -3.33 9.85 -19.71
C LYS A 72 -3.58 8.92 -18.54
N LEU A 73 -2.86 9.13 -17.43
CA LEU A 73 -3.05 8.37 -16.20
C LEU A 73 -3.97 9.13 -15.26
N ASP A 74 -4.97 8.45 -14.73
CA ASP A 74 -5.69 8.84 -13.51
C ASP A 74 -5.22 7.91 -12.39
N TYR A 75 -3.98 8.16 -11.94
CA TYR A 75 -3.34 7.29 -10.96
C TYR A 75 -3.90 7.58 -9.58
N GLN A 76 -4.83 6.74 -9.14
CA GLN A 76 -5.22 6.67 -7.74
C GLN A 76 -4.49 5.48 -7.13
N PRO A 77 -3.49 5.69 -6.24
CA PRO A 77 -2.99 4.58 -5.47
C PRO A 77 -4.21 3.94 -4.79
N ILE A 78 -4.24 2.61 -4.74
CA ILE A 78 -5.09 1.90 -3.80
C ILE A 78 -4.48 2.22 -2.43
N LEU A 79 -4.69 3.45 -1.98
CA LEU A 79 -4.59 3.79 -0.59
C LEU A 79 -5.56 2.83 0.07
N ASN A 80 -5.11 2.15 1.11
CA ASN A 80 -6.03 1.70 2.14
C ASN A 80 -6.81 2.95 2.56
N ARG A 81 -7.95 3.21 1.90
CA ARG A 81 -8.75 4.44 2.04
C ARG A 81 -9.28 4.64 3.45
N ASP A 82 -9.08 3.65 4.29
CA ASP A 82 -9.39 3.70 5.70
C ASP A 82 -8.09 3.77 6.50
N ALA A 83 -7.53 4.98 6.63
CA ALA A 83 -6.72 5.32 7.80
C ALA A 83 -7.57 5.29 9.10
N MET A 84 -8.90 5.20 8.97
CA MET A 84 -9.81 4.92 10.07
C MET A 84 -9.40 3.65 10.81
N ALA A 85 -9.24 3.77 12.12
CA ALA A 85 -9.08 2.65 13.03
C ALA A 85 -7.86 1.77 12.72
N SER A 86 -6.71 2.35 12.34
CA SER A 86 -5.47 1.59 12.11
C SER A 86 -5.12 0.68 13.28
N TYR A 87 -5.24 1.18 14.51
CA TYR A 87 -5.04 0.38 15.73
C TYR A 87 -6.00 -0.81 15.80
N PHE A 88 -7.28 -0.59 15.53
CA PHE A 88 -8.28 -1.65 15.55
C PHE A 88 -8.00 -2.70 14.47
N LYS A 89 -7.56 -2.29 13.28
CA LYS A 89 -7.19 -3.23 12.21
C LYS A 89 -5.98 -4.07 12.56
N ASP A 90 -4.97 -3.50 13.19
CA ASP A 90 -3.80 -4.26 13.66
C ASP A 90 -4.17 -5.21 14.80
N TYR A 91 -5.06 -4.77 15.68
CA TYR A 91 -5.65 -5.65 16.68
C TYR A 91 -6.40 -6.81 16.02
N LEU A 92 -7.25 -6.54 15.02
CA LEU A 92 -7.93 -7.59 14.25
C LEU A 92 -6.94 -8.54 13.59
N ARG A 93 -5.87 -8.05 12.95
CA ARG A 93 -4.83 -8.91 12.35
C ARG A 93 -4.19 -9.86 13.35
N THR A 94 -4.13 -9.48 14.62
CA THR A 94 -3.55 -10.29 15.70
C THR A 94 -4.53 -11.34 16.23
N ILE A 95 -5.82 -11.02 16.31
CA ILE A 95 -6.82 -11.94 16.87
C ILE A 95 -7.47 -12.86 15.82
N MET A 96 -7.60 -12.40 14.58
CA MET A 96 -8.35 -13.10 13.54
C MET A 96 -7.79 -14.50 13.22
N PRO A 97 -6.46 -14.75 13.22
CA PRO A 97 -5.95 -16.11 13.04
C PRO A 97 -6.51 -17.08 14.08
N LYS A 98 -6.61 -16.66 15.35
CA LYS A 98 -7.17 -17.50 16.43
C LYS A 98 -8.67 -17.72 16.26
N VAL A 99 -9.41 -16.67 15.90
CA VAL A 99 -10.86 -16.77 15.68
C VAL A 99 -11.17 -17.71 14.51
N LEU A 100 -10.32 -17.72 13.48
CA LEU A 100 -10.50 -18.56 12.29
C LEU A 100 -10.01 -20.00 12.48
N GLU A 101 -9.42 -20.37 13.61
CA GLU A 101 -9.05 -21.78 13.87
C GLU A 101 -10.29 -22.69 13.90
N ASP A 102 -11.41 -22.17 14.41
CA ASP A 102 -12.69 -22.88 14.49
C ASP A 102 -13.44 -22.95 13.14
N TYR A 103 -13.00 -22.16 12.15
CA TYR A 103 -13.62 -22.09 10.83
C TYR A 103 -12.67 -22.67 9.79
N LYS A 104 -13.06 -23.79 9.20
CA LYS A 104 -12.32 -24.40 8.09
C LYS A 104 -13.05 -24.17 6.77
N LYS A 105 -12.29 -24.18 5.68
CA LYS A 105 -12.84 -24.24 4.33
C LYS A 105 -13.50 -25.60 4.11
N ASP A 106 -14.29 -25.69 3.04
CA ASP A 106 -14.93 -26.95 2.62
C ASP A 106 -13.90 -28.06 2.33
N ASP A 107 -12.67 -27.68 1.99
CA ASP A 107 -11.53 -28.59 1.77
C ASP A 107 -10.76 -28.98 3.05
N GLY A 108 -11.16 -28.45 4.21
CA GLY A 108 -10.52 -28.68 5.50
C GLY A 108 -9.26 -27.83 5.78
N SER A 109 -8.84 -26.96 4.85
CA SER A 109 -7.74 -26.03 5.07
C SER A 109 -8.16 -24.81 5.88
N ALA A 110 -7.19 -24.17 6.54
CA ALA A 110 -7.40 -22.96 7.32
C ALA A 110 -7.57 -21.73 6.40
N TYR A 111 -8.36 -20.76 6.84
CA TYR A 111 -8.49 -19.49 6.14
C TYR A 111 -7.25 -18.59 6.34
N ASP A 112 -6.77 -18.00 5.25
CA ASP A 112 -5.74 -16.97 5.22
C ASP A 112 -6.40 -15.59 5.03
N ILE A 113 -6.35 -14.77 6.08
CA ILE A 113 -6.96 -13.43 6.12
C ILE A 113 -6.45 -12.48 5.02
N TYR A 114 -5.28 -12.74 4.42
CA TYR A 114 -4.68 -11.87 3.41
C TYR A 114 -4.98 -12.33 1.98
N LYS A 115 -5.28 -13.62 1.76
CA LYS A 115 -5.39 -14.21 0.42
C LYS A 115 -6.80 -14.60 0.04
N ASP A 116 -7.60 -15.01 1.02
CA ASP A 116 -8.92 -15.60 0.75
C ASP A 116 -10.03 -14.57 0.53
N GLY A 117 -9.71 -13.27 0.61
CA GLY A 117 -10.66 -12.20 0.29
C GLY A 117 -11.84 -12.10 1.27
N LEU A 118 -11.64 -12.49 2.53
CA LEU A 118 -12.66 -12.50 3.58
C LEU A 118 -13.25 -11.09 3.80
N LYS A 119 -14.56 -11.04 4.02
CA LYS A 119 -15.27 -9.82 4.44
C LYS A 119 -15.60 -9.93 5.93
N ILE A 120 -14.93 -9.11 6.74
CA ILE A 120 -15.09 -9.09 8.19
C ILE A 120 -16.00 -7.91 8.57
N TYR A 121 -17.16 -8.21 9.15
CA TYR A 121 -18.07 -7.20 9.69
C TYR A 121 -17.91 -7.15 11.20
N THR A 122 -17.66 -5.95 11.73
CA THR A 122 -17.39 -5.71 13.15
C THR A 122 -18.45 -4.82 13.74
N SER A 123 -18.63 -4.90 15.06
CA SER A 123 -19.57 -4.05 15.82
C SER A 123 -19.07 -2.63 16.11
N ILE A 124 -17.88 -2.24 15.62
CA ILE A 124 -17.31 -0.92 15.88
C ILE A 124 -18.10 0.18 15.15
N ASP A 125 -18.47 1.23 15.88
CA ASP A 125 -19.08 2.42 15.30
C ASP A 125 -17.98 3.38 14.79
N SER A 126 -18.02 3.67 13.48
CA SER A 126 -17.04 4.54 12.82
C SER A 126 -17.01 5.98 13.35
N LYS A 127 -18.15 6.55 13.74
CA LYS A 127 -18.24 7.91 14.26
C LYS A 127 -17.69 7.97 15.68
N MET A 128 -18.02 6.97 16.51
CA MET A 128 -17.51 6.87 17.87
C MET A 128 -15.99 6.66 17.88
N GLN A 129 -15.47 5.81 16.99
CA GLN A 129 -14.03 5.58 16.87
C GLN A 129 -13.28 6.86 16.49
N LEU A 130 -13.82 7.64 15.55
CA LEU A 130 -13.26 8.96 15.18
C LEU A 130 -13.19 9.92 16.37
N MET A 131 -14.27 10.01 17.15
CA MET A 131 -14.32 10.87 18.33
C MET A 131 -13.32 10.41 19.40
N ALA A 132 -13.19 9.10 19.60
CA ALA A 132 -12.22 8.53 20.54
C ALA A 132 -10.78 8.83 20.13
N GLU A 133 -10.43 8.64 18.85
CA GLU A 133 -9.10 8.96 18.32
C GLU A 133 -8.75 10.44 18.47
N ALA A 134 -9.69 11.34 18.16
CA ALA A 134 -9.52 12.78 18.33
C ALA A 134 -9.32 13.17 19.81
N SER A 135 -10.12 12.60 20.71
CA SER A 135 -10.01 12.83 22.15
C SER A 135 -8.67 12.37 22.72
N VAL A 136 -8.22 11.17 22.35
CA VAL A 136 -6.90 10.65 22.76
C VAL A 136 -5.79 11.56 22.25
N GLN A 137 -5.85 12.00 20.99
CA GLN A 137 -4.83 12.89 20.43
C GLN A 137 -4.76 14.23 21.17
N GLU A 138 -5.91 14.84 21.49
CA GLU A 138 -5.97 16.10 22.23
C GLU A 138 -5.42 15.94 23.66
N HIS A 139 -5.85 14.90 24.38
CA HIS A 139 -5.41 14.65 25.75
C HIS A 139 -3.93 14.26 25.83
N MET A 140 -3.43 13.44 24.90
CA MET A 140 -2.02 13.07 24.85
C MET A 140 -1.12 14.28 24.64
N SER A 141 -1.53 15.25 23.82
CA SER A 141 -0.77 16.49 23.64
C SER A 141 -0.66 17.28 24.94
N LYS A 142 -1.72 17.33 25.75
CA LYS A 142 -1.71 18.02 27.05
C LYS A 142 -0.87 17.26 28.07
N LEU A 143 -1.02 15.93 28.14
CA LEU A 143 -0.25 15.06 29.02
C LEU A 143 1.24 15.12 28.73
N GLN A 144 1.64 15.10 27.46
CA GLN A 144 3.03 15.23 27.06
C GLN A 144 3.61 16.56 27.55
N LYS A 145 2.88 17.67 27.40
CA LYS A 145 3.31 18.97 27.91
C LYS A 145 3.48 18.96 29.44
N THR A 146 2.50 18.44 30.17
CA THR A 146 2.61 18.37 31.65
C THR A 146 3.74 17.44 32.10
N PHE A 147 3.99 16.36 31.36
CA PHE A 147 5.10 15.46 31.61
C PHE A 147 6.43 16.19 31.37
N ASP A 148 6.58 16.86 30.22
CA ASP A 148 7.78 17.62 29.87
C ASP A 148 8.03 18.75 30.88
N ASP A 149 6.99 19.50 31.28
CA ASP A 149 7.08 20.56 32.28
C ASP A 149 7.52 19.99 33.65
N HIS A 150 6.94 18.86 34.08
CA HIS A 150 7.29 18.21 35.36
C HIS A 150 8.73 17.71 35.38
N TRP A 151 9.22 17.19 34.26
CA TRP A 151 10.58 16.67 34.11
C TRP A 151 11.54 17.68 33.45
N SER A 152 11.15 18.95 33.33
CA SER A 152 11.98 20.02 32.76
C SER A 152 13.06 20.47 33.76
N GLY A 153 14.09 19.64 33.92
CA GLY A 153 15.21 19.93 34.81
C GLY A 153 15.91 18.69 35.36
N GLU A 154 15.24 17.54 35.36
CA GLU A 154 15.81 16.25 35.77
C GLU A 154 15.60 15.20 34.68
N LYS A 155 16.64 14.39 34.43
CA LYS A 155 16.50 13.22 33.56
C LYS A 155 15.66 12.17 34.29
N TRP A 156 14.44 11.91 33.81
CA TRP A 156 13.55 10.91 34.41
C TRP A 156 14.10 9.48 34.38
N TRP A 157 15.09 9.20 33.51
CA TRP A 157 15.82 7.94 33.46
C TRP A 157 17.17 7.95 34.21
N GLY A 158 17.52 9.04 34.90
CA GLY A 158 18.77 9.16 35.65
C GLY A 158 20.02 9.33 34.76
N ASP A 159 21.00 8.44 34.91
CA ASP A 159 22.30 8.49 34.23
C ASP A 159 22.24 7.95 32.78
N ASP A 160 22.96 8.55 31.84
CA ASP A 160 22.98 8.14 30.42
C ASP A 160 23.88 6.92 30.18
N LYS A 161 24.48 6.34 31.22
CA LYS A 161 25.37 5.18 31.11
C LYS A 161 24.73 4.00 30.38
N TRP A 162 23.43 3.74 30.59
CA TRP A 162 22.71 2.69 29.86
C TRP A 162 22.57 3.01 28.35
N LEU A 163 22.46 4.29 28.01
CA LEU A 163 22.37 4.80 26.64
C LEU A 163 23.71 4.64 25.93
N GLU A 164 24.81 4.94 26.63
CA GLU A 164 26.17 4.63 26.16
C GLU A 164 26.38 3.12 25.98
N ASP A 165 25.97 2.30 26.94
CA ASP A 165 26.10 0.84 26.86
C ASP A 165 25.26 0.27 25.71
N ALA A 166 24.03 0.75 25.52
CA ALA A 166 23.16 0.36 24.41
C ALA A 166 23.74 0.80 23.06
N MET A 167 24.27 2.02 22.98
CA MET A 167 24.94 2.52 21.78
C MET A 167 26.17 1.68 21.45
N ARG A 168 27.04 1.41 22.44
CA ARG A 168 28.27 0.61 22.29
C ARG A 168 27.98 -0.84 21.88
N ASN A 169 26.87 -1.39 22.35
CA ASN A 169 26.46 -2.76 22.03
C ASN A 169 25.80 -2.90 20.65
N SER A 170 25.33 -1.80 20.05
CA SER A 170 24.71 -1.82 18.72
C SER A 170 25.69 -2.22 17.61
N ASP A 171 25.22 -3.01 16.65
CA ASP A 171 26.02 -3.44 15.50
C ASP A 171 26.52 -2.26 14.67
N ARG A 172 25.73 -1.17 14.64
CA ARG A 172 26.07 0.07 13.94
C ARG A 172 27.29 0.74 14.54
N TRP A 173 27.39 0.82 15.87
CA TRP A 173 28.52 1.41 16.57
C TRP A 173 29.78 0.57 16.43
N LYS A 174 29.67 -0.76 16.58
CA LYS A 174 30.78 -1.71 16.38
C LYS A 174 31.38 -1.63 14.97
N LYS A 175 30.57 -1.32 13.97
CA LYS A 175 31.01 -1.13 12.58
C LYS A 175 31.73 0.21 12.32
N TRP A 176 31.53 1.20 13.20
CA TRP A 176 32.11 2.55 13.10
C TRP A 176 33.47 2.68 13.77
N LEU A 177 33.84 1.75 14.65
CA LEU A 177 35.17 1.72 15.26
C LEU A 177 36.23 1.33 14.21
N PRO A 178 37.38 2.03 14.16
CA PRO A 178 38.49 1.61 13.31
C PRO A 178 38.90 0.19 13.72
N LYS A 179 38.95 -0.72 12.74
CA LYS A 179 39.51 -2.05 12.98
C LYS A 179 40.98 -1.88 13.34
N ALA A 180 41.34 -2.26 14.57
CA ALA A 180 42.73 -2.44 14.97
C ALA A 180 43.36 -3.62 14.22
#